data_AF-A0A536JIM5-F1
#
_entry.id   AF-A0A536JIM5-F1
#
_cell.length_a   1.000
_cell.length_b   1.000
_cell.length_c   1.000
_cell.angle_alpha   90.00
_cell.angle_beta   90.00
_cell.angle_gamma   90.00
#
_symmetry.space_group_name_H-M   'P 1'
#
loop_
_entity.id
_entity.type
_entity.pdbx_description
1 polymer ?
#
loop_
_entity_poly.entity_id
_entity_poly.type
_entity_poly.pdbx_seq_one_letter_code
_entity_poly.pdbx_strand_id
1 'polypeptide(L)'
;MKRSTLGLVLGVGIVGSQAGHLLAYQLRFGSAALQVQNAGAHAYFPTLAKNALGLAAAAALAALFLIALARVAGTRPEKESAPPYVRLLAALFTIQLVCFGLQETGEASLTGAAPTSVAVLLLWGTVGQLPTAAVAALALRWLLARLRPALAQLSLGYTSAFQVLPQASTFVPRPTGTEQVASTDGLAVAFNRRGPPSFLRSALH
;
A
#
# COMPACT_ATOMS: atom_id res chain seq x y z
N MET A 1 -8.72 13.33 1.28
CA MET A 1 -7.99 12.24 0.58
C MET A 1 -6.50 12.53 0.77
N LYS A 2 -5.66 11.55 1.16
CA LYS A 2 -4.21 11.84 1.36
C LYS A 2 -3.57 12.25 0.03
N ARG A 3 -2.54 13.11 0.04
CA ARG A 3 -1.87 13.63 -1.17
C ARG A 3 -1.36 12.50 -2.08
N SER A 4 -0.82 11.42 -1.51
CA SER A 4 -0.38 10.24 -2.27
C SER A 4 -1.53 9.51 -2.97
N THR A 5 -2.69 9.40 -2.34
CA THR A 5 -3.88 8.82 -2.97
C THR A 5 -4.39 9.67 -4.13
N LEU A 6 -4.31 11.00 -4.02
CA LEU A 6 -4.65 11.91 -5.12
C LEU A 6 -3.72 11.70 -6.32
N GLY A 7 -2.40 11.64 -6.09
CA GLY A 7 -1.43 11.37 -7.16
C GLY A 7 -1.69 10.04 -7.86
N LEU A 8 -2.01 8.98 -7.10
CA LEU A 8 -2.37 7.68 -7.68
C LEU A 8 -3.65 7.74 -8.51
N VAL A 9 -4.70 8.41 -8.03
CA VAL A 9 -5.96 8.57 -8.78
C VAL A 9 -5.73 9.33 -10.08
N LEU A 10 -4.95 10.42 -10.05
CA LEU A 10 -4.59 11.18 -11.24
C LEU A 10 -3.79 10.34 -12.23
N GLY A 11 -2.72 9.69 -11.77
CA GLY A 11 -1.86 8.85 -12.62
C GLY A 11 -2.64 7.69 -13.25
N VAL A 12 -3.41 6.95 -12.46
CA VAL A 12 -4.25 5.84 -12.95
C VAL A 12 -5.35 6.34 -13.89
N GLY A 13 -5.94 7.51 -13.64
CA GLY A 13 -6.92 8.12 -14.53
C GLY A 13 -6.34 8.47 -15.89
N ILE A 14 -5.19 9.14 -15.92
CA ILE A 14 -4.51 9.55 -17.16
C ILE A 14 -4.05 8.32 -17.95
N VAL A 15 -3.37 7.37 -17.30
CA VAL A 15 -2.90 6.13 -17.94
C VAL A 15 -4.08 5.28 -18.43
N GLY A 16 -5.11 5.13 -17.59
CA GLY A 16 -6.32 4.37 -17.92
C GLY A 16 -7.11 4.96 -19.09
N SER A 17 -7.01 6.27 -19.34
CA SER A 17 -7.69 6.91 -20.47
C SER A 17 -7.32 6.31 -21.83
N GLN A 18 -6.07 5.82 -21.95
CA GLN A 18 -5.57 5.18 -23.17
C GLN A 18 -6.25 3.84 -23.42
N ALA A 19 -6.44 3.04 -22.37
CA ALA A 19 -7.15 1.76 -22.47
C ALA A 19 -8.64 1.97 -22.83
N GLY A 20 -9.29 2.98 -22.24
CA GLY A 20 -10.67 3.31 -22.58
C GLY A 20 -10.81 3.89 -23.98
N HIS A 21 -9.83 4.65 -24.47
CA HIS A 21 -9.80 5.17 -25.84
C HIS A 21 -9.63 4.03 -26.86
N LEU A 22 -8.70 3.10 -26.61
CA LEU A 22 -8.56 1.86 -27.38
C LEU A 22 -9.87 1.06 -27.43
N LEU A 23 -10.53 0.88 -26.28
CA LEU A 23 -11.80 0.16 -26.20
C LEU A 23 -12.90 0.86 -27.02
N ALA A 24 -13.04 2.19 -26.89
CA ALA A 24 -14.02 2.96 -27.66
C ALA A 24 -13.80 2.80 -29.17
N TYR A 25 -12.55 2.90 -29.63
CA TYR A 25 -12.21 2.75 -31.04
C TYR A 25 -12.42 1.32 -31.55
N GLN A 26 -12.05 0.31 -30.75
CA GLN A 26 -12.26 -1.08 -31.11
C GLN A 26 -13.75 -1.39 -31.27
N LEU A 27 -14.60 -0.84 -30.39
CA LEU A 27 -16.05 -1.01 -30.46
C LEU A 27 -16.67 -0.20 -31.61
N ARG A 28 -16.13 1.00 -31.91
CA ARG A 28 -16.66 1.88 -32.96
C ARG A 28 -16.26 1.46 -34.37
N PHE A 29 -15.01 1.05 -34.56
CA PHE A 29 -14.38 0.85 -35.88
C PHE A 29 -13.98 -0.61 -36.15
N GLY A 30 -14.10 -1.51 -35.17
CA GLY A 30 -13.84 -2.93 -35.36
C GLY A 30 -12.42 -3.21 -35.85
N SER A 31 -12.29 -3.98 -36.93
CA SER A 31 -10.98 -4.32 -37.54
C SER A 31 -10.22 -3.10 -38.06
N ALA A 32 -10.91 -2.00 -38.36
CA ALA A 32 -10.28 -0.77 -38.83
C ALA A 32 -9.72 0.09 -37.68
N ALA A 33 -10.00 -0.24 -36.41
CA ALA A 33 -9.63 0.61 -35.26
C ALA A 33 -8.15 0.99 -35.24
N LEU A 34 -7.25 0.02 -35.44
CA LEU A 34 -5.81 0.28 -35.46
C LEU A 34 -5.40 1.14 -36.66
N GLN A 35 -6.00 0.93 -37.83
CA GLN A 35 -5.73 1.73 -39.01
C GLN A 35 -6.19 3.18 -38.82
N VAL A 36 -7.37 3.39 -38.23
CA VAL A 36 -7.92 4.71 -37.92
C VAL A 36 -7.06 5.42 -36.86
N GLN A 37 -6.61 4.71 -35.82
CA GLN A 37 -5.67 5.26 -34.84
C GLN A 37 -4.28 5.54 -35.40
N ASN A 38 -3.87 4.83 -36.45
CA ASN A 38 -2.57 5.07 -37.08
C ASN A 38 -2.64 6.10 -38.21
N ALA A 39 -3.86 6.49 -38.62
CA ALA A 39 -4.07 7.50 -39.65
C ALA A 39 -4.06 8.89 -39.01
N GLY A 40 -3.31 9.83 -39.59
CA GLY A 40 -3.26 11.22 -39.14
C GLY A 40 -2.26 11.49 -38.00
N ALA A 41 -2.56 12.46 -37.14
CA ALA A 41 -1.66 12.92 -36.07
C ALA A 41 -1.43 11.87 -34.95
N HIS A 42 -2.15 10.75 -34.97
CA HIS A 42 -2.14 9.71 -33.94
C HIS A 42 -1.09 8.61 -34.11
N ALA A 43 -0.12 8.75 -35.00
CA ALA A 43 0.98 7.77 -35.13
C ALA A 43 1.75 7.52 -33.81
N TYR A 44 1.71 8.46 -32.85
CA TYR A 44 2.30 8.29 -31.52
C TYR A 44 1.43 7.46 -30.56
N PHE A 45 0.12 7.34 -30.83
CA PHE A 45 -0.86 6.76 -29.93
C PHE A 45 -0.62 5.29 -29.60
N PRO A 46 -0.29 4.39 -30.57
CA PRO A 46 0.04 3.00 -30.25
C PRO A 46 1.24 2.89 -29.29
N THR A 47 2.25 3.75 -29.49
CA THR A 47 3.44 3.79 -28.64
C THR A 47 3.08 4.31 -27.25
N LEU A 48 2.26 5.35 -27.16
CA LEU A 48 1.78 5.91 -25.89
C LEU A 48 0.95 4.88 -25.11
N ALA A 49 -0.02 4.24 -25.77
CA ALA A 49 -0.87 3.23 -25.16
C ALA A 49 -0.06 2.00 -24.71
N LYS A 50 0.87 1.52 -25.54
CA LYS A 50 1.79 0.42 -25.20
C LYS A 50 2.65 0.77 -23.98
N ASN A 51 3.24 1.95 -23.95
CA ASN A 51 4.09 2.40 -22.83
C ASN A 51 3.27 2.60 -21.55
N ALA A 52 2.05 3.17 -21.67
CA ALA A 52 1.14 3.37 -20.55
C ALA A 52 0.70 2.02 -19.93
N LEU A 53 0.35 1.04 -20.76
CA LEU A 53 0.04 -0.33 -20.33
C LEU A 53 1.26 -1.03 -19.73
N GLY A 54 2.43 -0.89 -20.35
CA GLY A 54 3.69 -1.44 -19.84
C GLY A 54 4.06 -0.86 -18.47
N LEU A 55 3.91 0.44 -18.28
CA LEU A 55 4.13 1.12 -17.00
C LEU A 55 3.12 0.64 -15.94
N ALA A 56 1.84 0.51 -16.31
CA ALA A 56 0.82 -0.03 -15.43
C ALA A 56 1.13 -1.47 -14.98
N ALA A 57 1.57 -2.32 -15.92
CA ALA A 57 1.99 -3.69 -15.63
C ALA A 57 3.21 -3.74 -14.71
N ALA A 58 4.24 -2.93 -14.98
CA ALA A 58 5.43 -2.83 -14.15
C ALA A 58 5.09 -2.37 -12.72
N ALA A 59 4.23 -1.36 -12.57
CA ALA A 59 3.78 -0.87 -11.27
C ALA A 59 2.97 -1.94 -10.50
N ALA A 60 2.10 -2.69 -11.19
CA ALA A 60 1.36 -3.79 -10.60
C ALA A 60 2.30 -4.91 -10.11
N LEU A 61 3.28 -5.30 -10.92
CA LEU A 61 4.29 -6.29 -10.54
C LEU A 61 5.13 -5.84 -9.35
N ALA A 62 5.58 -4.59 -9.33
CA ALA A 62 6.32 -4.03 -8.19
C ALA A 62 5.48 -4.06 -6.91
N ALA A 63 4.20 -3.71 -6.98
CA ALA A 63 3.32 -3.76 -5.82
C ALA A 63 3.06 -5.20 -5.34
N LEU A 64 2.87 -6.16 -6.26
CA LEU A 64 2.74 -7.57 -5.93
C LEU A 64 4.01 -8.10 -5.25
N PHE A 65 5.18 -7.73 -5.77
CA PHE A 65 6.47 -8.07 -5.18
C PHE A 65 6.60 -7.53 -3.76
N LEU A 66 6.28 -6.26 -3.52
CA LEU A 66 6.32 -5.65 -2.18
C LEU A 66 5.34 -6.33 -1.20
N ILE A 67 4.14 -6.66 -1.66
CA ILE A 67 3.15 -7.39 -0.86
C ILE A 67 3.66 -8.80 -0.53
N ALA A 68 4.27 -9.50 -1.49
CA ALA A 68 4.85 -10.82 -1.27
C ALA A 68 6.04 -10.76 -0.30
N LEU A 69 6.93 -9.78 -0.47
CA LEU A 69 8.08 -9.54 0.40
C LEU A 69 7.64 -9.30 1.85
N ALA A 70 6.62 -8.45 2.06
CA ALA A 70 6.06 -8.20 3.40
C ALA A 70 5.51 -9.48 4.04
N ARG A 71 4.87 -10.37 3.27
CA ARG A 71 4.38 -11.66 3.77
C ARG A 71 5.50 -12.64 4.14
N VAL A 72 6.65 -12.57 3.47
CA VAL A 72 7.82 -13.40 3.81
C VAL A 72 8.55 -12.83 5.04
N ALA A 73 8.61 -11.50 5.15
CA ALA A 73 9.32 -10.80 6.21
C ALA A 73 8.58 -10.76 7.57
N GLY A 74 7.30 -11.15 7.64
CA GLY A 74 6.56 -11.17 8.90
C GLY A 74 5.15 -11.77 8.78
N THR A 75 4.32 -11.55 9.80
CA THR A 75 2.93 -12.03 9.82
C THR A 75 2.07 -11.32 8.77
N ARG A 76 0.95 -11.94 8.37
CA ARG A 76 0.05 -11.36 7.34
C ARG A 76 -0.36 -9.92 7.72
N PRO A 77 -0.12 -8.91 6.85
CA PRO A 77 -0.54 -7.55 7.14
C PRO A 77 -2.06 -7.48 7.31
N GLU A 78 -2.54 -6.82 8.37
CA GLU A 78 -3.96 -6.51 8.52
C GLU A 78 -4.41 -5.57 7.39
N LYS A 79 -5.62 -5.81 6.86
CA LYS A 79 -6.15 -5.00 5.77
C LYS A 79 -6.52 -3.60 6.30
N GLU A 80 -6.02 -2.55 5.66
CA GLU A 80 -6.48 -1.18 5.94
C GLU A 80 -7.80 -0.90 5.20
N SER A 81 -8.61 0.00 5.75
CA SER A 81 -9.80 0.52 5.08
C SER A 81 -9.42 1.21 3.76
N ALA A 82 -10.04 0.77 2.66
CA ALA A 82 -9.82 1.33 1.34
C ALA A 82 -10.83 2.44 1.02
N PRO A 83 -10.48 3.42 0.14
CA PRO A 83 -11.43 4.43 -0.27
C PRO A 83 -12.72 3.84 -0.85
N PRO A 84 -13.87 4.52 -0.71
CA PRO A 84 -15.15 4.05 -1.26
C PRO A 84 -15.05 3.85 -2.78
N TYR A 85 -15.55 2.70 -3.27
CA TYR A 85 -15.48 2.34 -4.69
C TYR A 85 -16.13 3.40 -5.59
N VAL A 86 -17.36 3.82 -5.27
CA VAL A 86 -18.11 4.81 -6.06
C VAL A 86 -17.34 6.13 -6.20
N ARG A 87 -16.61 6.54 -5.15
CA ARG A 87 -15.79 7.75 -5.19
C ARG A 87 -14.58 7.60 -6.11
N LEU A 88 -13.92 6.44 -6.09
CA LEU A 88 -12.81 6.16 -7.01
C LEU A 88 -13.29 6.04 -8.45
N LEU A 89 -14.41 5.34 -8.68
CA LEU A 89 -15.03 5.21 -9.98
C LEU A 89 -15.36 6.59 -10.57
N ALA A 90 -16.07 7.43 -9.82
CA ALA A 90 -16.44 8.76 -10.28
C ALA A 90 -15.20 9.62 -10.62
N ALA A 91 -14.19 9.62 -9.75
CA ALA A 91 -12.98 10.39 -10.00
C ALA A 91 -12.22 9.90 -11.24
N LEU A 92 -11.99 8.59 -11.35
CA LEU A 92 -11.28 8.00 -12.48
C LEU A 92 -12.04 8.18 -13.78
N PHE A 93 -13.36 7.95 -13.78
CA PHE A 93 -14.21 8.16 -14.94
C PHE A 93 -14.16 9.60 -15.42
N THR A 94 -14.29 10.59 -14.52
CA THR A 94 -14.22 12.01 -14.90
C THR A 94 -12.87 12.37 -15.52
N ILE A 95 -11.76 11.94 -14.90
CA ILE A 95 -10.42 12.20 -15.44
C ILE A 95 -10.26 11.57 -16.83
N GLN A 96 -10.66 10.30 -16.96
CA GLN A 96 -10.57 9.56 -18.21
C GLN A 96 -11.42 10.19 -19.33
N LEU A 97 -12.65 10.61 -19.01
CA LEU A 97 -13.55 11.25 -19.96
C LEU A 97 -13.04 12.60 -20.42
N VAL A 98 -12.47 13.40 -19.52
CA VAL A 98 -11.81 14.67 -19.86
C VAL A 98 -10.60 14.42 -20.78
N CYS A 99 -9.75 13.46 -20.44
CA CYS A 99 -8.62 13.08 -21.29
C CYS A 99 -9.07 12.64 -22.68
N PHE A 100 -10.12 11.82 -22.78
CA PHE A 100 -10.71 11.39 -24.05
C PHE A 100 -11.20 12.59 -24.88
N GLY A 101 -11.98 13.49 -24.28
CA GLY A 101 -12.48 14.67 -24.96
C GLY A 101 -11.36 15.60 -25.45
N LEU A 102 -10.32 15.79 -24.63
CA LEU A 102 -9.14 16.59 -25.01
C LEU A 102 -8.36 15.95 -26.16
N GLN A 103 -8.22 14.62 -26.18
CA GLN A 103 -7.55 13.90 -27.27
C GLN A 103 -8.29 14.08 -28.60
N GLU A 104 -9.60 13.82 -28.62
CA GLU A 104 -10.41 13.92 -29.84
C GLU A 104 -10.54 15.37 -30.34
N THR A 105 -10.67 16.34 -29.41
CA THR A 105 -10.74 17.77 -29.78
C THR A 105 -9.39 18.29 -30.27
N GLY A 106 -8.30 17.88 -29.61
CA GLY A 106 -6.94 18.24 -30.00
C GLY A 106 -6.60 17.71 -31.39
N GLU A 107 -6.98 16.47 -31.69
CA GLU A 107 -6.77 15.89 -33.01
C GLU A 107 -7.54 16.63 -34.11
N ALA A 108 -8.84 16.89 -33.91
CA ALA A 108 -9.64 17.64 -34.87
C ALA A 108 -9.00 19.01 -35.18
N SER A 109 -8.46 19.67 -34.15
CA SER A 109 -7.75 20.95 -34.28
C SER A 109 -6.44 20.83 -35.07
N LEU A 110 -5.66 19.77 -34.84
CA LEU A 110 -4.36 19.55 -35.50
C LEU A 110 -4.51 19.09 -36.96
N THR A 111 -5.58 18.37 -37.28
CA THR A 111 -5.85 17.83 -38.61
C THR A 111 -6.71 18.76 -39.48
N GLY A 112 -7.23 19.85 -38.90
CA GLY A 112 -8.18 20.74 -39.56
C GLY A 112 -9.56 20.10 -39.81
N ALA A 113 -9.82 18.95 -39.19
CA ALA A 113 -11.10 18.26 -39.29
C ALA A 113 -12.19 18.98 -38.48
N ALA A 114 -13.45 18.80 -38.89
CA ALA A 114 -14.57 19.30 -38.11
C ALA A 114 -14.62 18.60 -36.74
N PRO A 115 -14.82 19.34 -35.63
CA PRO A 115 -14.88 18.75 -34.30
C PRO A 115 -16.07 17.78 -34.20
N THR A 116 -15.83 16.63 -33.58
CA THR A 116 -16.89 15.67 -33.26
C THR A 116 -17.90 16.32 -32.32
N SER A 117 -19.19 16.09 -32.56
CA SER A 117 -20.23 16.67 -31.70
C SER A 117 -20.09 16.20 -30.25
N VAL A 118 -20.47 17.06 -29.30
CA VAL A 118 -20.38 16.76 -27.86
C VAL A 118 -21.14 15.49 -27.50
N ALA A 119 -22.30 15.25 -28.11
CA ALA A 119 -23.08 14.04 -27.90
C ALA A 119 -22.33 12.76 -28.30
N VAL A 120 -21.61 12.80 -29.43
CA VAL A 120 -20.83 11.65 -29.92
C VAL A 120 -19.58 11.44 -29.04
N LEU A 121 -18.94 12.52 -28.58
CA LEU A 121 -17.82 12.44 -27.63
C LEU A 121 -18.26 11.84 -26.30
N LEU A 122 -19.40 12.28 -25.75
CA LEU A 122 -19.93 11.74 -24.50
C LEU A 122 -20.36 10.28 -24.64
N LEU A 123 -20.98 9.91 -25.76
CA LEU A 123 -21.39 8.52 -26.02
C LEU A 123 -20.18 7.59 -26.06
N TRP A 124 -19.24 7.83 -26.98
CA TRP A 124 -18.09 6.94 -27.15
C TRP A 124 -17.10 7.03 -26.01
N GLY A 125 -16.92 8.23 -25.43
CA GLY A 125 -16.16 8.42 -24.21
C GLY A 125 -16.75 7.61 -23.05
N THR A 126 -18.07 7.62 -22.85
CA THR A 126 -18.68 6.81 -21.77
C THR A 126 -18.53 5.32 -22.03
N VAL A 127 -18.77 4.86 -23.26
CA VAL A 127 -18.65 3.45 -23.66
C VAL A 127 -17.25 2.90 -23.41
N GLY A 128 -16.20 3.65 -23.74
CA GLY A 128 -14.82 3.22 -23.52
C GLY A 128 -14.31 3.44 -22.09
N GLN A 129 -14.58 4.61 -21.52
CA GLN A 129 -13.96 5.03 -20.25
C GLN A 129 -14.68 4.46 -19.03
N LEU A 130 -16.00 4.27 -19.04
CA LEU A 130 -16.71 3.77 -17.85
C LEU A 130 -16.29 2.33 -17.44
N PRO A 131 -16.22 1.34 -18.35
CA PRO A 131 -15.75 0.00 -18.01
C PRO A 131 -14.29 0.01 -17.53
N THR A 132 -13.45 0.81 -18.18
CA THR A 132 -12.04 0.94 -17.84
C THR A 132 -11.84 1.58 -16.46
N ALA A 133 -12.59 2.64 -16.16
CA ALA A 133 -12.61 3.29 -14.85
C ALA A 133 -13.11 2.36 -13.74
N ALA A 134 -14.09 1.49 -14.03
CA ALA A 134 -14.58 0.50 -13.06
C ALA A 134 -13.51 -0.53 -12.69
N VAL A 135 -12.83 -1.11 -13.67
CA VAL A 135 -11.72 -2.03 -13.45
C VAL A 135 -10.57 -1.33 -12.71
N ALA A 136 -10.21 -0.13 -13.13
CA ALA A 136 -9.17 0.67 -12.49
C ALA A 136 -9.52 1.04 -11.04
N ALA A 137 -10.78 1.38 -10.75
CA ALA A 137 -11.25 1.67 -9.40
C ALA A 137 -11.17 0.43 -8.49
N LEU A 138 -11.56 -0.75 -8.99
CA LEU A 138 -11.42 -2.01 -8.25
C LEU A 138 -9.95 -2.33 -7.98
N ALA A 139 -9.10 -2.24 -9.00
CA ALA A 139 -7.67 -2.50 -8.90
C ALA A 139 -6.99 -1.55 -7.91
N LEU A 140 -7.24 -0.24 -8.03
CA LEU A 140 -6.67 0.76 -7.14
C LEU A 140 -7.17 0.59 -5.70
N ARG A 141 -8.46 0.30 -5.51
CA ARG A 141 -9.01 0.00 -4.18
C ARG A 141 -8.35 -1.21 -3.56
N TRP A 142 -8.18 -2.29 -4.32
CA TRP A 142 -7.49 -3.50 -3.88
C TRP A 142 -6.02 -3.21 -3.52
N LEU A 143 -5.33 -2.45 -4.37
CA LEU A 143 -3.93 -2.08 -4.18
C LEU A 143 -3.75 -1.27 -2.90
N LEU A 144 -4.58 -0.24 -2.70
CA LEU A 144 -4.52 0.62 -1.53
C LEU A 144 -4.82 -0.15 -0.23
N ALA A 145 -5.72 -1.13 -0.26
CA ALA A 145 -6.06 -1.97 0.89
C ALA A 145 -4.89 -2.89 1.32
N ARG A 146 -3.96 -3.21 0.41
CA ARG A 146 -2.93 -4.24 0.61
C ARG A 146 -1.51 -3.69 0.67
N LEU A 147 -1.19 -2.73 -0.19
CA LEU A 147 0.16 -2.18 -0.32
C LEU A 147 0.54 -1.30 0.88
N ARG A 148 -0.41 -0.55 1.44
CA ARG A 148 -0.11 0.36 2.56
C ARG A 148 0.25 -0.40 3.84
N PRO A 149 -0.51 -1.44 4.24
CA PRO A 149 -0.08 -2.32 5.33
C PRO A 149 1.28 -2.99 5.07
N ALA A 150 1.51 -3.46 3.84
CA ALA A 150 2.76 -4.12 3.47
C ALA A 150 3.97 -3.18 3.59
N LEU A 151 3.86 -1.94 3.09
CA LEU A 151 4.91 -0.93 3.22
C LEU A 151 5.15 -0.53 4.68
N ALA A 152 4.08 -0.37 5.48
CA ALA A 152 4.21 -0.07 6.91
C ALA A 152 4.98 -1.19 7.64
N GLN A 153 4.63 -2.45 7.38
CA GLN A 153 5.32 -3.60 7.97
C GLN A 153 6.80 -3.66 7.59
N LEU A 154 7.12 -3.48 6.30
CA LEU A 154 8.51 -3.44 5.85
C LEU A 154 9.27 -2.29 6.51
N SER A 155 8.68 -1.10 6.60
CA SER A 155 9.32 0.06 7.23
C SER A 155 9.66 -0.18 8.70
N LEU A 156 8.77 -0.84 9.46
CA LEU A 156 9.01 -1.20 10.85
C LEU A 156 10.16 -2.22 10.97
N GLY A 157 10.17 -3.25 10.13
CA GLY A 157 11.25 -4.25 10.10
C GLY A 157 12.62 -3.63 9.81
N TYR A 158 12.68 -2.67 8.87
CA TYR A 158 13.90 -1.90 8.61
C TYR A 158 14.32 -1.07 9.84
N THR A 159 13.40 -0.33 10.46
CA THR A 159 13.73 0.47 11.65
C THR A 159 14.23 -0.39 12.81
N SER A 160 13.61 -1.54 13.06
CA SER A 160 14.07 -2.48 14.10
C SER A 160 15.43 -3.08 13.79
N ALA A 161 15.71 -3.48 12.54
CA ALA A 161 17.01 -4.03 12.15
C ALA A 161 18.17 -3.04 12.38
N PHE A 162 17.94 -1.74 12.15
CA PHE A 162 18.94 -0.70 12.41
C PHE A 162 19.05 -0.27 13.88
N GLN A 163 18.02 -0.53 14.71
CA GLN A 163 18.08 -0.30 16.16
C GLN A 163 18.80 -1.42 16.91
N VAL A 164 18.97 -2.61 16.30
CA VAL A 164 19.81 -3.71 16.84
C VAL A 164 21.27 -3.54 16.38
N LEU A 165 21.76 -2.29 16.34
CA LEU A 165 23.18 -2.05 16.58
C LEU A 165 23.31 -2.01 18.10
N PRO A 166 24.00 -2.98 18.74
CA PRO A 166 24.07 -3.02 20.17
C PRO A 166 24.72 -1.71 20.63
N GLN A 167 23.93 -0.84 21.27
CA GLN A 167 24.49 0.04 22.27
C GLN A 167 25.05 -0.91 23.32
N ALA A 168 26.33 -1.24 23.19
CA ALA A 168 27.10 -1.83 24.27
C ALA A 168 27.01 -0.81 25.42
N SER A 169 26.00 -0.99 26.26
CA SER A 169 25.96 -0.35 27.56
C SER A 169 27.20 -0.90 28.25
N THR A 170 28.27 -0.12 28.27
CA THR A 170 29.40 -0.40 29.16
C THR A 170 28.83 -0.28 30.56
N PHE A 171 28.35 -1.41 31.08
CA PHE A 171 28.13 -1.59 32.50
C PHE A 171 29.51 -1.43 33.13
N VAL A 172 29.79 -0.24 33.65
CA VAL A 172 30.94 -0.03 34.53
C VAL A 172 30.47 -0.55 35.89
N PRO A 173 30.89 -1.74 36.34
CA PRO A 173 30.61 -2.16 37.70
C PRO A 173 31.27 -1.12 38.63
N ARG A 174 30.44 -0.40 39.38
CA ARG A 174 30.92 0.49 40.43
C ARG A 174 31.49 -0.40 41.54
N PRO A 175 32.78 -0.30 41.87
CA PRO A 175 33.33 -1.11 42.96
C PRO A 175 32.66 -0.68 44.26
N THR A 176 31.89 -1.59 44.85
CA THR A 176 31.50 -1.50 46.27
C THR A 176 32.76 -1.72 47.08
N GLY A 177 33.24 -0.66 47.72
CA GLY A 177 34.42 -0.70 48.57
C GLY A 177 34.32 -1.83 49.59
N THR A 178 35.37 -2.62 49.66
CA THR A 178 35.65 -3.57 50.72
C THR A 178 35.97 -2.82 52.01
N GLU A 179 35.08 -2.86 52.99
CA GLU A 179 35.50 -2.82 54.39
C GLU A 179 35.46 -4.24 54.94
N GLN A 180 36.65 -4.84 55.00
CA GLN A 180 36.91 -6.02 55.81
C GLN A 180 36.94 -5.60 57.28
N VAL A 181 36.09 -6.23 58.10
CA VAL A 181 36.40 -6.41 59.52
C VAL A 181 36.47 -7.91 59.75
N ALA A 182 37.69 -8.40 59.97
CA ALA A 182 37.96 -9.74 60.45
C ALA A 182 37.50 -9.86 61.91
N SER A 183 36.83 -10.94 62.27
CA SER A 183 36.82 -11.41 63.65
C SER A 183 36.77 -12.92 63.72
N THR A 184 37.66 -13.41 64.56
CA THR A 184 38.15 -14.76 64.79
C THR A 184 37.19 -15.63 65.59
N ASP A 185 37.30 -16.94 65.34
CA ASP A 185 37.06 -18.06 66.23
C ASP A 185 35.64 -18.42 66.67
N GLY A 186 35.31 -19.68 66.36
CA GLY A 186 34.14 -20.37 66.86
C GLY A 186 34.30 -20.74 68.33
N LEU A 187 33.25 -20.49 69.11
CA LEU A 187 33.01 -21.11 70.40
C LEU A 187 31.48 -21.14 70.63
N ALA A 188 30.96 -22.35 70.92
CA ALA A 188 29.66 -22.68 71.50
C ALA A 188 28.40 -22.40 70.63
N VAL A 189 27.92 -23.30 69.76
CA VAL A 189 27.30 -24.60 70.09
C VAL A 189 27.08 -24.83 71.59
N ALA A 190 26.00 -24.28 72.14
CA ALA A 190 25.19 -24.84 73.22
C ALA A 190 24.13 -23.82 73.65
N PHE A 191 23.01 -24.30 74.20
CA PHE A 191 21.94 -23.51 74.80
C PHE A 191 20.92 -22.87 73.84
N ASN A 192 20.06 -23.70 73.27
CA ASN A 192 18.61 -23.53 73.46
C ASN A 192 17.84 -24.79 73.01
N ARG A 193 17.94 -25.86 73.80
CA ARG A 193 16.99 -26.98 73.82
C ARG A 193 16.74 -27.39 75.26
N ARG A 194 15.73 -26.78 75.89
CA ARG A 194 14.98 -27.34 77.03
C ARG A 194 13.53 -26.84 76.96
N GLY A 195 12.59 -27.73 76.62
CA GLY A 195 11.20 -27.64 77.13
C GLY A 195 11.17 -28.11 78.59
N PRO A 196 10.08 -27.95 79.38
CA PRO A 196 8.81 -28.71 79.21
C PRO A 196 7.57 -27.96 79.82
N PRO A 197 6.46 -28.59 80.27
CA PRO A 197 5.63 -29.67 79.73
C PRO A 197 4.16 -29.24 79.46
N SER A 198 3.42 -30.13 78.79
CA SER A 198 1.97 -30.15 78.61
C SER A 198 1.20 -30.33 79.92
N PHE A 199 0.30 -29.39 80.24
CA PHE A 199 -0.72 -29.56 81.27
C PHE A 199 -2.12 -29.59 80.65
N LEU A 200 -2.69 -30.80 80.65
CA LEU A 200 -4.05 -31.16 81.08
C LEU A 200 -5.08 -30.02 81.26
N ARG A 201 -6.19 -30.18 80.53
CA ARG A 201 -7.63 -30.00 80.88
C ARG A 201 -8.36 -29.16 79.82
N SER A 202 -9.10 -29.79 78.89
CA SER A 202 -10.51 -30.19 79.03
C SER A 202 -11.44 -29.02 79.36
N ALA A 203 -12.29 -28.61 78.41
CA ALA A 203 -13.74 -28.86 78.43
C ALA A 203 -14.50 -27.95 77.45
N LEU A 204 -15.58 -28.50 76.86
CA LEU A 204 -16.73 -27.83 76.22
C LEU A 204 -16.45 -27.31 74.79
N HIS A 205 -17.08 -27.77 73.70
CA HIS A 205 -18.38 -28.42 73.46
C HIS A 205 -18.31 -29.31 72.23
#